data_AF-A0A507ZQW1-F1
#
_entry.id   AF-A0A507ZQW1-F1
#
_cell.length_a   1.000
_cell.length_b   1.000
_cell.length_c   1.000
_cell.angle_alpha   90.00
_cell.angle_beta   90.00
_cell.angle_gamma   90.00
#
_symmetry.space_group_name_H-M   'P 1'
#
loop_
_entity.id
_entity.type
_entity.pdbx_description
1 polymer ?
#
loop_
_entity_poly.entity_id
_entity_poly.type
_entity_poly.pdbx_seq_one_letter_code
_entity_poly.pdbx_strand_id
1 'polypeptide(L)'
;MQLQKPTKEFITKILAQYSREEGNELNENLLKLFRTFDNDNDKYNVLIKVAALNKIYSTAITNINPVVEKIINVNSEKIKLNELNDYVKFVDKISNIEWTNNKGNRFKRNNLSFASKYVHFLSEYKTPIYDSYIWIIIKGYLGQKNKTKITFKNPENFNEFYITFDKFKRELSLENYSNYELDKFLWQYGKTLIMDIENELNIDLNKAKSELRKRIKASA
;
A
#
# COMPACT_ATOMS: atom_id res chain seq x y z
N MET A 1 17.39 -16.44 -0.43
CA MET A 1 17.88 -15.05 -0.36
C MET A 1 17.48 -14.47 0.97
N GLN A 2 18.46 -14.38 1.86
CA GLN A 2 18.31 -13.74 3.15
C GLN A 2 18.06 -12.24 2.94
N LEU A 3 17.03 -11.69 3.59
CA LEU A 3 16.80 -10.25 3.57
C LEU A 3 17.79 -9.57 4.52
N GLN A 4 18.30 -8.42 4.10
CA GLN A 4 19.18 -7.61 4.94
C GLN A 4 18.40 -7.13 6.17
N LYS A 5 18.95 -7.33 7.37
CA LYS A 5 18.32 -6.90 8.62
C LYS A 5 18.04 -5.38 8.56
N PRO A 6 16.84 -4.92 8.96
CA PRO A 6 16.48 -3.50 8.91
C PRO A 6 17.10 -2.75 10.10
N THR A 7 18.43 -2.61 10.09
CA THR A 7 19.13 -1.76 11.04
C THR A 7 18.86 -0.29 10.73
N LYS A 8 19.15 0.60 11.69
CA LYS A 8 19.00 2.04 11.50
C LYS A 8 19.80 2.54 10.29
N GLU A 9 21.03 2.05 10.13
CA GLU A 9 21.91 2.41 9.01
C GLU A 9 21.31 1.97 7.68
N PHE A 10 20.78 0.74 7.62
CA PHE A 10 20.18 0.22 6.40
C PHE A 10 18.89 0.96 6.02
N ILE A 11 17.99 1.18 6.98
CA ILE A 11 16.76 1.96 6.74
C ILE A 11 17.10 3.37 6.26
N THR A 12 18.04 4.05 6.93
CA THR A 12 18.47 5.41 6.57
C THR A 12 19.01 5.45 5.14
N LYS A 13 19.85 4.47 4.77
CA LYS A 13 20.39 4.35 3.40
C LYS A 13 19.27 4.20 2.36
N ILE A 14 18.29 3.33 2.61
CA ILE A 14 17.18 3.09 1.68
C ILE A 14 16.23 4.29 1.61
N LEU A 15 15.98 4.99 2.71
CA LEU A 15 15.19 6.23 2.72
C LEU A 15 15.88 7.35 1.94
N ALA A 16 17.21 7.46 2.04
CA ALA A 16 17.99 8.39 1.23
C ALA A 16 17.95 8.01 -0.27
N GLN A 17 17.96 6.71 -0.59
CA GLN A 17 17.76 6.23 -1.95
C GLN A 17 16.38 6.63 -2.49
N TYR A 18 15.31 6.33 -1.75
CA TYR A 18 13.94 6.72 -2.09
C TYR A 18 13.83 8.23 -2.36
N SER A 19 14.41 9.05 -1.47
CA SER A 19 14.35 10.52 -1.60
C SER A 19 15.04 11.03 -2.86
N ARG A 20 16.07 10.34 -3.36
CA ARG A 20 16.78 10.71 -4.59
C ARG A 20 16.09 10.22 -5.86
N GLU A 21 15.51 9.02 -5.84
CA GLU A 21 14.93 8.37 -7.03
C GLU A 21 13.47 8.75 -7.24
N GLU A 22 12.67 8.75 -6.18
CA GLU A 22 11.22 8.99 -6.24
C GLU A 22 10.86 10.43 -5.83
N GLY A 23 11.60 10.98 -4.87
CA GLY A 23 11.31 12.27 -4.25
C GLY A 23 10.06 12.23 -3.34
N ASN A 24 9.89 13.29 -2.55
CA ASN A 24 8.73 13.44 -1.67
C ASN A 24 7.69 14.43 -2.21
N GLU A 25 8.06 15.28 -3.18
CA GLU A 25 7.26 16.40 -3.66
C GLU A 25 5.87 15.97 -4.15
N LEU A 26 5.78 14.87 -4.91
CA LEU A 26 4.48 14.36 -5.39
C LEU A 26 3.55 13.96 -4.23
N ASN A 27 4.11 13.34 -3.19
CA ASN A 27 3.33 12.91 -2.03
C ASN A 27 2.95 14.08 -1.12
N GLU A 28 3.82 15.08 -0.99
CA GLU A 28 3.54 16.32 -0.26
C GLU A 28 2.43 17.12 -0.97
N ASN A 29 2.48 17.22 -2.30
CA ASN A 29 1.44 17.84 -3.10
C ASN A 29 0.11 17.07 -3.05
N LEU A 30 0.16 15.73 -3.01
CA LEU A 30 -1.03 14.92 -2.77
C LEU A 30 -1.63 15.18 -1.39
N LEU A 31 -0.83 15.24 -0.34
CA LEU A 31 -1.34 15.57 1.00
C LEU A 31 -1.96 16.98 1.02
N LYS A 32 -1.32 17.96 0.38
CA LYS A 32 -1.86 19.31 0.22
C LYS A 32 -3.21 19.29 -0.51
N LEU A 33 -3.34 18.49 -1.58
CA LEU A 33 -4.59 18.30 -2.30
C LEU A 33 -5.67 17.70 -1.39
N PHE A 34 -5.35 16.66 -0.62
CA PHE A 34 -6.29 16.04 0.32
C PHE A 34 -6.78 17.01 1.40
N ARG A 35 -5.89 17.86 1.92
CA ARG A 35 -6.23 18.94 2.87
C ARG A 35 -7.08 20.05 2.25
N THR A 36 -6.86 20.35 0.96
CA THR A 36 -7.60 21.40 0.25
C THR A 36 -9.04 20.97 -0.04
N PHE A 37 -9.23 19.69 -0.38
CA PHE A 37 -10.53 19.12 -0.70
C PHE A 37 -11.07 18.27 0.46
N ASP A 38 -11.09 18.79 1.68
CA ASP A 38 -11.36 18.03 2.92
C ASP A 38 -12.81 17.53 3.08
N ASN A 39 -13.79 18.15 2.41
CA ASN A 39 -15.18 17.69 2.46
C ASN A 39 -15.39 16.41 1.63
N ASP A 40 -15.30 15.28 2.31
CA ASP A 40 -15.47 13.93 1.77
C ASP A 40 -16.93 13.49 1.49
N ASN A 41 -17.90 14.37 1.76
CA ASN A 41 -19.29 14.23 1.30
C ASN A 41 -19.55 14.98 -0.02
N ASP A 42 -18.66 15.89 -0.42
CA ASP A 42 -18.77 16.57 -1.71
C ASP A 42 -18.23 15.68 -2.83
N LYS A 43 -19.07 15.45 -3.85
CA LYS A 43 -18.74 14.56 -4.96
C LYS A 43 -17.53 15.05 -5.76
N TYR A 44 -17.39 16.36 -5.96
CA TYR A 44 -16.31 16.92 -6.76
C TYR A 44 -14.98 16.86 -6.02
N ASN A 45 -14.97 17.13 -4.72
CA ASN A 45 -13.80 16.95 -3.86
C ASN A 45 -13.28 15.51 -3.88
N VAL A 46 -14.17 14.53 -3.69
CA VAL A 46 -13.81 13.11 -3.77
C VAL A 46 -13.32 12.75 -5.17
N LEU A 47 -14.00 13.22 -6.23
CA LEU A 47 -13.59 12.97 -7.61
C LEU A 47 -12.17 13.48 -7.91
N ILE A 48 -11.83 14.71 -7.49
CA ILE A 48 -10.50 15.30 -7.67
C ILE A 48 -9.44 14.47 -6.94
N LYS A 49 -9.69 14.11 -5.67
CA LYS A 49 -8.80 13.23 -4.88
C LYS A 49 -8.56 11.89 -5.57
N VAL A 50 -9.64 11.22 -6.00
CA VAL A 50 -9.56 9.91 -6.67
C VAL A 50 -8.81 10.01 -8.00
N ALA A 51 -9.11 11.02 -8.82
CA ALA A 51 -8.47 11.20 -10.12
C ALA A 51 -6.97 11.47 -9.99
N ALA A 52 -6.58 12.40 -9.10
CA ALA A 52 -5.18 12.73 -8.83
C ALA A 52 -4.41 11.52 -8.31
N LEU A 53 -4.95 10.82 -7.30
CA LEU A 53 -4.31 9.66 -6.71
C LEU A 53 -4.17 8.51 -7.71
N ASN A 54 -5.22 8.22 -8.50
CA ASN A 54 -5.18 7.17 -9.51
C ASN A 54 -4.11 7.45 -10.57
N LYS A 55 -3.96 8.71 -10.97
CA LYS A 55 -2.94 9.12 -11.95
C LYS A 55 -1.53 9.01 -11.38
N ILE A 56 -1.29 9.55 -10.19
CA ILE A 56 0.05 9.58 -9.57
C ILE A 56 0.53 8.18 -9.21
N TYR A 57 -0.33 7.33 -8.64
CA TYR A 57 0.02 5.96 -8.27
C TYR A 57 -0.28 4.91 -9.34
N SER A 58 -0.74 5.32 -10.54
CA SER A 58 -1.04 4.42 -11.66
C SER A 58 -1.86 3.17 -11.27
N THR A 59 -2.94 3.35 -10.49
CA THR A 59 -3.62 2.22 -9.80
C THR A 59 -4.43 1.28 -10.71
N ALA A 60 -4.27 1.41 -12.03
CA ALA A 60 -4.97 0.67 -13.07
C ALA A 60 -6.51 0.75 -12.98
N ILE A 61 -7.07 1.73 -12.27
CA ILE A 61 -8.51 1.97 -12.22
C ILE A 61 -8.88 2.75 -13.48
N THR A 62 -9.63 2.09 -14.37
CA THR A 62 -10.06 2.66 -15.65
C THR A 62 -11.36 3.45 -15.54
N ASN A 63 -12.26 3.03 -14.65
CA ASN A 63 -13.49 3.76 -14.34
C ASN A 63 -13.47 4.18 -12.87
N ILE A 64 -13.28 5.48 -12.63
CA ILE A 64 -13.20 6.05 -11.29
C ILE A 64 -14.56 6.34 -10.66
N ASN A 65 -15.64 6.44 -11.46
CA ASN A 65 -16.96 6.85 -10.94
C ASN A 65 -17.50 5.90 -9.85
N PRO A 66 -17.46 4.56 -10.03
CA PRO A 66 -17.89 3.64 -8.97
C PRO A 66 -17.05 3.74 -7.68
N VAL A 67 -15.78 4.13 -7.81
CA VAL A 67 -14.89 4.33 -6.65
C VAL A 67 -15.31 5.57 -5.88
N VAL A 68 -15.56 6.68 -6.59
CA VAL A 68 -16.06 7.94 -6.01
C VAL A 68 -17.39 7.72 -5.31
N GLU A 69 -18.35 7.07 -5.97
CA GLU A 69 -19.67 6.76 -5.40
C GLU A 69 -19.53 5.89 -4.15
N LYS A 70 -18.66 4.88 -4.16
CA LYS A 70 -18.42 4.04 -3.00
C LYS A 70 -17.90 4.85 -1.81
N ILE A 71 -16.93 5.72 -2.01
CA ILE A 71 -16.36 6.55 -0.94
C ILE A 71 -17.43 7.46 -0.34
N ILE A 72 -18.20 8.16 -1.18
CA ILE A 72 -19.30 9.04 -0.73
C ILE A 72 -20.34 8.26 0.07
N ASN A 73 -20.76 7.09 -0.43
CA ASN A 73 -21.74 6.25 0.25
C ASN A 73 -21.23 5.81 1.63
N VAL A 74 -19.98 5.37 1.72
CA VAL A 74 -19.38 4.94 3.00
C VAL A 74 -19.19 6.14 3.95
N ASN A 75 -18.84 7.32 3.45
CA ASN A 75 -18.76 8.54 4.28
C ASN A 75 -20.12 8.99 4.82
N SER A 76 -21.18 8.82 4.02
CA SER A 76 -22.55 9.16 4.43
C SER A 76 -23.07 8.32 5.61
N GLU A 77 -22.46 7.17 5.88
CA GLU A 77 -22.74 6.33 7.06
C GLU A 77 -22.30 7.00 8.40
N LYS A 78 -21.75 8.23 8.35
CA LYS A 78 -21.26 9.02 9.51
C LYS A 78 -20.24 8.25 10.36
N ILE A 79 -19.38 7.49 9.70
CA ILE A 79 -18.27 6.80 10.36
C ILE A 79 -17.35 7.87 10.96
N LYS A 80 -17.21 7.88 12.29
CA LYS A 80 -16.21 8.72 12.95
C LYS A 80 -14.83 8.16 12.63
N LEU A 81 -14.01 8.93 11.92
CA LEU A 81 -12.62 8.58 11.59
C LEU A 81 -11.66 9.21 12.60
N ASN A 82 -11.73 8.76 13.85
CA ASN A 82 -11.00 9.37 14.95
C ASN A 82 -9.74 8.57 15.30
N GLU A 83 -9.87 7.25 15.34
CA GLU A 83 -8.80 6.35 15.74
C GLU A 83 -8.25 5.60 14.53
N LEU A 84 -7.02 5.08 14.67
CA LEU A 84 -6.35 4.33 13.61
C LEU A 84 -7.17 3.13 13.12
N ASN A 85 -7.89 2.46 14.03
CA ASN A 85 -8.76 1.33 13.70
C ASN A 85 -9.97 1.73 12.85
N ASP A 86 -10.47 2.96 12.98
CA ASP A 86 -11.57 3.46 12.14
C ASP A 86 -11.10 3.61 10.69
N TYR A 87 -9.90 4.14 10.49
CA TYR A 87 -9.27 4.23 9.18
C TYR A 87 -9.00 2.85 8.57
N VAL A 88 -8.54 1.87 9.36
CA VAL A 88 -8.34 0.48 8.88
C VAL A 88 -9.63 -0.11 8.35
N LYS A 89 -10.73 0.01 9.11
CA LYS A 89 -12.07 -0.43 8.67
C LYS A 89 -12.56 0.34 7.45
N PHE A 90 -12.25 1.63 7.37
CA PHE A 90 -12.65 2.47 6.25
C PHE A 90 -11.99 2.02 4.94
N VAL A 91 -10.69 1.66 4.96
CA VAL A 91 -10.01 1.05 3.80
C VAL A 91 -10.78 -0.17 3.30
N ASP A 92 -11.15 -1.08 4.21
CA ASP A 92 -11.87 -2.30 3.86
C ASP A 92 -13.22 -2.02 3.21
N LYS A 93 -13.97 -1.07 3.78
CA LYS A 93 -15.26 -0.65 3.24
C LYS A 93 -15.15 -0.08 1.82
N ILE A 94 -14.16 0.76 1.55
CA ILE A 94 -14.03 1.43 0.23
C ILE A 94 -13.26 0.60 -0.81
N SER A 95 -12.59 -0.49 -0.39
CA SER A 95 -11.76 -1.29 -1.30
C SER A 95 -12.58 -2.15 -2.28
N ASN A 96 -13.72 -2.67 -1.86
CA ASN A 96 -14.54 -3.55 -2.69
C ASN A 96 -15.55 -2.75 -3.50
N ILE A 97 -15.33 -2.68 -4.81
CA ILE A 97 -16.13 -1.92 -5.76
C ILE A 97 -16.91 -2.88 -6.65
N GLU A 98 -18.20 -2.62 -6.79
CA GLU A 98 -19.10 -3.33 -7.69
C GLU A 98 -19.79 -2.30 -8.59
N TRP A 99 -19.87 -2.58 -9.89
CA TRP A 99 -20.57 -1.71 -10.83
C TRP A 99 -21.12 -2.50 -12.01
N THR A 100 -22.10 -1.93 -12.69
CA THR A 100 -22.66 -2.47 -13.93
C THR A 100 -22.38 -1.48 -15.06
N ASN A 101 -21.87 -1.97 -16.19
CA ASN A 101 -21.65 -1.10 -17.35
C ASN A 101 -22.95 -0.87 -18.14
N ASN A 102 -22.91 0.02 -19.13
CA ASN A 102 -24.06 0.34 -19.99
C ASN A 102 -24.59 -0.86 -20.80
N LYS A 103 -23.83 -1.96 -20.89
CA LYS A 103 -24.25 -3.22 -21.54
C LYS A 103 -24.89 -4.21 -20.57
N GLY A 104 -25.09 -3.84 -19.30
CA GLY A 104 -25.66 -4.72 -18.27
C GLY A 104 -24.66 -5.70 -17.64
N ASN A 105 -23.37 -5.65 -18.00
CA ASN A 105 -22.36 -6.55 -17.43
C ASN A 105 -21.97 -6.08 -16.02
N ARG A 106 -22.02 -6.99 -15.05
CA ARG A 106 -21.61 -6.76 -13.67
C ARG A 106 -20.11 -7.00 -13.50
N PHE A 107 -19.44 -6.10 -12.81
CA PHE A 107 -18.03 -6.17 -12.46
C PHE A 107 -17.85 -6.05 -10.96
N LYS A 108 -16.87 -6.77 -10.44
CA LYS A 108 -16.41 -6.67 -9.06
C LYS A 108 -14.90 -6.57 -9.04
N ARG A 109 -14.36 -5.64 -8.27
CA ARG A 109 -12.91 -5.47 -8.12
C ARG A 109 -12.58 -5.08 -6.69
N ASN A 110 -11.56 -5.74 -6.14
CA ASN A 110 -10.94 -5.29 -4.91
C ASN A 110 -9.79 -4.33 -5.25
N ASN A 111 -9.96 -3.07 -4.88
CA ASN A 111 -9.03 -1.96 -5.05
C ASN A 111 -8.22 -1.68 -3.78
N LEU A 112 -7.87 -2.72 -3.00
CA LEU A 112 -7.15 -2.60 -1.72
C LEU A 112 -5.93 -1.67 -1.75
N SER A 113 -5.10 -1.77 -2.81
CA SER A 113 -3.91 -0.92 -2.99
C SER A 113 -4.28 0.56 -3.18
N PHE A 114 -5.34 0.86 -3.93
CA PHE A 114 -5.84 2.22 -4.08
C PHE A 114 -6.47 2.72 -2.78
N ALA A 115 -7.34 1.93 -2.16
CA ALA A 115 -8.05 2.28 -0.95
C ALA A 115 -7.08 2.60 0.21
N SER A 116 -6.05 1.78 0.42
CA SER A 116 -5.03 2.04 1.43
C SER A 116 -4.27 3.34 1.18
N LYS A 117 -3.96 3.67 -0.08
CA LYS A 117 -3.33 4.95 -0.45
C LYS A 117 -4.27 6.13 -0.18
N TYR A 118 -5.55 6.03 -0.58
CA TYR A 118 -6.53 7.08 -0.33
C TYR A 118 -6.62 7.40 1.17
N VAL A 119 -6.71 6.37 1.99
CA VAL A 119 -6.82 6.52 3.44
C VAL A 119 -5.50 6.94 4.09
N HIS A 120 -4.36 6.55 3.52
CA HIS A 120 -3.05 7.05 3.95
C HIS A 120 -2.99 8.58 3.85
N PHE A 121 -3.42 9.18 2.75
CA PHE A 121 -3.47 10.65 2.64
C PHE A 121 -4.60 11.28 3.47
N LEU A 122 -5.79 10.66 3.49
CA LEU A 122 -6.91 11.12 4.30
C LEU A 122 -6.59 11.19 5.80
N SER A 123 -5.86 10.19 6.30
CA SER A 123 -5.47 10.07 7.71
C SER A 123 -4.20 10.85 8.06
N GLU A 124 -3.67 11.67 7.13
CA GLU A 124 -2.38 12.36 7.27
C GLU A 124 -1.23 11.40 7.62
N TYR A 125 -1.10 10.34 6.83
CA TYR A 125 -0.05 9.32 6.91
C TYR A 125 -0.11 8.39 8.12
N LYS A 126 -1.24 8.36 8.85
CA LYS A 126 -1.40 7.48 10.02
C LYS A 126 -1.53 6.01 9.65
N THR A 127 -2.19 5.64 8.56
CA THR A 127 -2.30 4.24 8.11
C THR A 127 -1.14 3.83 7.19
N PRO A 128 -0.65 2.58 7.21
CA PRO A 128 0.32 2.12 6.20
C PRO A 128 -0.31 1.95 4.81
N ILE A 129 0.51 1.95 3.76
CA ILE A 129 0.09 1.68 2.38
C ILE A 129 0.24 0.19 2.07
N TYR A 130 -0.82 -0.42 1.54
CA TYR A 130 -0.71 -1.74 0.94
C TYR A 130 -0.12 -1.64 -0.48
N ASP A 131 1.00 -2.34 -0.69
CA ASP A 131 1.58 -2.60 -2.00
C ASP A 131 2.12 -4.05 -2.06
N SER A 132 2.14 -4.64 -3.26
CA SER A 132 2.68 -5.98 -3.47
C SER A 132 4.16 -6.13 -3.09
N TYR A 133 4.96 -5.08 -3.22
CA TYR A 133 6.40 -5.08 -2.91
C TYR A 133 6.54 -5.11 -1.39
N ILE A 134 5.85 -4.18 -0.72
CA ILE A 134 5.77 -4.08 0.75
C ILE A 134 5.33 -5.42 1.34
N TRP A 135 4.28 -6.05 0.80
CA TRP A 135 3.78 -7.33 1.29
C TRP A 135 4.82 -8.45 1.19
N ILE A 136 5.54 -8.56 0.07
CA ILE A 136 6.60 -9.56 -0.11
C ILE A 136 7.70 -9.36 0.94
N ILE A 137 8.14 -8.13 1.18
CA ILE A 137 9.22 -7.85 2.13
C ILE A 137 8.80 -8.10 3.58
N ILE A 138 7.60 -7.67 3.99
CA ILE A 138 7.05 -7.94 5.33
C ILE A 138 6.96 -9.45 5.60
N LYS A 139 6.38 -10.21 4.66
CA LYS A 139 6.25 -11.67 4.82
C LYS A 139 7.61 -12.36 4.83
N GLY A 140 8.56 -11.86 4.04
CA GLY A 140 9.94 -12.34 4.05
C GLY A 140 10.61 -12.16 5.41
N TYR A 141 10.55 -10.96 5.98
CA TYR A 141 11.14 -10.66 7.28
C TYR A 141 10.55 -11.49 8.41
N LEU A 142 9.22 -11.53 8.51
CA LEU A 142 8.54 -12.31 9.55
C LEU A 142 8.81 -13.80 9.41
N GLY A 143 8.88 -14.30 8.17
CA GLY A 143 9.20 -15.69 7.88
C GLY A 143 10.60 -16.09 8.31
N GLN A 144 11.59 -15.32 7.88
CA GLN A 144 13.01 -15.55 8.20
C GLN A 144 13.29 -15.39 9.70
N LYS A 145 12.69 -14.38 10.36
CA LYS A 145 12.87 -14.20 11.81
C LYS A 145 12.32 -15.39 12.61
N ASN A 146 11.13 -15.87 12.27
CA ASN A 146 10.46 -16.92 13.03
C ASN A 146 10.83 -18.34 12.59
N LYS A 147 11.66 -18.50 11.55
CA LYS A 147 11.99 -19.80 10.93
C LYS A 147 10.73 -20.59 10.57
N THR A 148 9.74 -19.90 10.01
CA THR A 148 8.44 -20.48 9.65
C THR A 148 8.24 -20.53 8.15
N LYS A 149 7.48 -21.53 7.68
CA LYS A 149 7.10 -21.63 6.27
C LYS A 149 6.39 -20.36 5.81
N ILE A 150 6.99 -19.69 4.82
CA ILE A 150 6.46 -18.43 4.29
C ILE A 150 5.34 -18.69 3.28
N THR A 151 4.18 -18.07 3.52
CA THR A 151 3.12 -17.92 2.52
C THR A 151 3.10 -16.48 1.99
N PHE A 152 2.96 -16.32 0.68
CA PHE A 152 2.77 -15.02 0.01
C PHE A 152 1.36 -14.90 -0.57
N LYS A 153 0.38 -15.59 0.03
CA LYS A 153 -1.04 -15.29 -0.24
C LYS A 153 -1.25 -13.80 0.05
N ASN A 154 -1.93 -13.11 -0.85
CA ASN A 154 -2.32 -11.72 -0.60
C ASN A 154 -3.25 -11.67 0.62
N PRO A 155 -3.22 -10.57 1.40
CA PRO A 155 -4.16 -10.41 2.50
C PRO A 155 -5.60 -10.37 1.95
N GLU A 156 -6.53 -10.96 2.69
CA GLU A 156 -7.96 -11.00 2.32
C GLU A 156 -8.58 -9.62 2.42
N ASN A 157 -8.11 -8.82 3.36
CA ASN A 157 -8.56 -7.45 3.63
C ASN A 157 -7.40 -6.61 4.21
N PHE A 158 -7.60 -5.31 4.32
CA PHE A 158 -6.65 -4.36 4.86
C PHE A 158 -6.38 -4.61 6.34
N ASN A 159 -7.38 -5.03 7.11
CA ASN A 159 -7.17 -5.38 8.51
C ASN A 159 -6.12 -6.52 8.69
N GLU A 160 -6.16 -7.57 7.85
CA GLU A 160 -5.14 -8.62 7.85
C GLU A 160 -3.75 -8.07 7.50
N PHE A 161 -3.68 -7.21 6.48
CA PHE A 161 -2.45 -6.51 6.13
C PHE A 161 -1.91 -5.69 7.31
N TYR A 162 -2.78 -4.88 7.94
CA TYR A 162 -2.43 -3.99 9.03
C TYR A 162 -1.91 -4.77 10.25
N ILE A 163 -2.61 -5.83 10.68
CA ILE A 163 -2.16 -6.70 11.78
C ILE A 163 -0.79 -7.32 11.46
N THR A 164 -0.56 -7.72 10.20
CA THR A 164 0.73 -8.29 9.78
C THR A 164 1.84 -7.23 9.76
N PHE A 165 1.53 -6.01 9.29
CA PHE A 165 2.44 -4.87 9.26
C PHE A 165 2.85 -4.45 10.68
N ASP A 166 1.88 -4.34 11.58
CA ASP A 166 2.08 -4.01 12.99
C ASP A 166 2.87 -5.11 13.73
N LYS A 167 2.60 -6.39 13.42
CA LYS A 167 3.45 -7.50 13.88
C LYS A 167 4.89 -7.36 13.37
N PHE A 168 5.08 -7.03 12.10
CA PHE A 168 6.42 -6.77 11.54
C PHE A 168 7.15 -5.65 12.28
N LYS A 169 6.47 -4.54 12.58
CA LYS A 169 7.05 -3.43 13.36
C LYS A 169 7.57 -3.91 14.70
N ARG A 170 6.71 -4.57 15.49
CA ARG A 170 7.08 -5.04 16.83
C ARG A 170 8.19 -6.08 16.80
N GLU A 171 8.05 -7.07 15.93
CA GLU A 171 9.01 -8.17 15.87
C GLU A 171 10.40 -7.66 15.46
N LEU A 172 10.50 -6.63 14.62
CA LEU A 172 11.80 -6.10 14.20
C LEU A 172 12.24 -4.86 14.99
N SER A 173 11.53 -4.51 16.07
CA SER A 173 11.80 -3.34 16.92
C SER A 173 11.84 -2.02 16.13
N LEU A 174 10.86 -1.83 15.25
CA LEU A 174 10.73 -0.69 14.33
C LEU A 174 9.62 0.30 14.74
N GLU A 175 9.15 0.25 15.99
CA GLU A 175 8.06 1.10 16.50
C GLU A 175 8.40 2.59 16.49
N ASN A 176 9.69 2.93 16.55
CA ASN A 176 10.19 4.30 16.48
C ASN A 176 10.06 4.93 15.08
N TYR A 177 9.78 4.13 14.04
CA TYR A 177 9.54 4.64 12.70
C TYR A 177 8.04 4.86 12.47
N SER A 178 7.73 5.97 11.80
CA SER A 178 6.39 6.22 11.30
C SER A 178 5.98 5.17 10.26
N ASN A 179 4.68 4.99 10.07
CA ASN A 179 4.18 4.09 9.04
C ASN A 179 4.66 4.53 7.65
N TYR A 180 4.75 5.84 7.41
CA TYR A 180 5.20 6.38 6.13
C TYR A 180 6.68 6.14 5.86
N GLU A 181 7.56 6.27 6.87
CA GLU A 181 8.97 5.89 6.71
C GLU A 181 9.12 4.41 6.37
N LEU A 182 8.36 3.55 7.06
CA LEU A 182 8.40 2.11 6.78
C LEU A 182 7.83 1.77 5.41
N ASP A 183 6.77 2.45 4.95
CA ASP A 183 6.24 2.27 3.60
C ASP A 183 7.30 2.59 2.54
N LYS A 184 7.99 3.74 2.67
CA LYS A 184 9.09 4.13 1.77
C LYS A 184 10.22 3.12 1.79
N PHE A 185 10.66 2.71 2.99
CA PHE A 185 11.71 1.71 3.17
C PHE A 185 11.35 0.38 2.49
N LEU A 186 10.19 -0.17 2.81
CA LEU A 186 9.76 -1.48 2.32
C LEU A 186 9.53 -1.47 0.81
N TRP A 187 8.94 -0.40 0.28
CA TRP A 187 8.71 -0.25 -1.15
C TRP A 187 10.02 -0.10 -1.92
N GLN A 188 10.92 0.80 -1.50
CA GLN A 188 12.20 1.02 -2.17
C GLN A 188 13.07 -0.24 -2.10
N TYR A 189 13.14 -0.89 -0.94
CA TYR A 189 13.92 -2.12 -0.81
C TYR A 189 13.36 -3.24 -1.69
N GLY A 190 12.04 -3.43 -1.68
CA GLY A 190 11.38 -4.39 -2.57
C GLY A 190 11.60 -4.08 -4.04
N LYS A 191 11.53 -2.80 -4.44
CA LYS A 191 11.77 -2.35 -5.82
C LYS A 191 13.19 -2.69 -6.27
N THR A 192 14.20 -2.33 -5.48
CA THR A 192 15.61 -2.65 -5.79
C THR A 192 15.82 -4.15 -6.00
N LEU A 193 15.33 -4.99 -5.07
CA LEU A 193 15.49 -6.45 -5.20
C LEU A 193 14.79 -7.01 -6.44
N ILE A 194 13.62 -6.47 -6.80
CA ILE A 194 12.89 -6.91 -7.99
C ILE A 194 13.64 -6.50 -9.25
N MET A 195 14.09 -5.25 -9.34
CA MET A 195 14.86 -4.74 -10.48
C MET A 195 16.18 -5.49 -10.67
N ASP A 196 16.89 -5.82 -9.59
CA ASP A 196 18.11 -6.63 -9.64
C ASP A 196 17.83 -8.00 -10.27
N ILE A 197 16.70 -8.64 -9.90
CA ILE A 197 16.28 -9.93 -10.47
C ILE A 197 15.82 -9.79 -11.94
N GLU A 198 15.07 -8.73 -12.27
CA GLU A 198 14.68 -8.45 -13.67
C GLU A 198 15.92 -8.36 -14.56
N ASN A 199 16.95 -7.64 -14.10
CA ASN A 199 18.21 -7.46 -14.83
C ASN A 199 19.05 -8.74 -14.87
N GLU A 200 19.18 -9.45 -13.74
CA GLU A 200 19.97 -10.69 -13.63
C GLU A 200 19.44 -11.78 -14.57
N LEU A 201 18.11 -11.93 -14.65
CA LEU A 201 17.48 -13.03 -15.38
C LEU A 201 16.87 -12.60 -16.72
N ASN A 202 16.88 -11.30 -17.04
CA ASN A 202 16.23 -10.71 -18.21
C ASN A 202 14.76 -11.14 -18.33
N ILE A 203 13.98 -10.90 -17.27
CA ILE A 203 12.56 -11.29 -17.15
C ILE A 203 11.69 -10.09 -16.81
N ASP A 204 10.38 -10.21 -17.11
CA ASP A 204 9.40 -9.18 -16.75
C ASP A 204 9.14 -9.10 -15.23
N LEU A 205 8.56 -7.96 -14.82
CA LEU A 205 8.24 -7.63 -13.44
C LEU A 205 7.48 -8.71 -12.67
N ASN A 206 6.51 -9.37 -13.31
CA ASN A 206 5.69 -10.37 -12.64
C ASN A 206 6.49 -11.64 -12.38
N LYS A 207 7.34 -12.04 -13.33
CA LYS A 207 8.27 -13.15 -13.16
C LYS A 207 9.33 -12.82 -12.10
N ALA A 208 9.87 -11.60 -12.08
CA ALA A 208 10.84 -11.19 -11.07
C ALA A 208 10.25 -11.18 -9.64
N LYS A 209 9.01 -10.71 -9.46
CA LYS A 209 8.30 -10.84 -8.16
C LYS A 209 8.12 -12.30 -7.75
N SER A 210 7.75 -13.17 -8.71
CA SER A 210 7.60 -14.60 -8.46
C SER A 210 8.92 -15.23 -8.02
N GLU A 211 10.01 -14.86 -8.69
CA GLU A 211 11.35 -15.32 -8.39
C GLU A 211 11.84 -14.80 -7.02
N LEU A 212 11.63 -13.52 -6.71
CA LEU A 212 11.92 -12.95 -5.40
C LEU A 212 11.26 -13.75 -4.27
N ARG A 213 9.98 -14.10 -4.42
CA ARG A 213 9.24 -14.94 -3.45
C ARG A 213 9.89 -16.32 -3.28
N LYS A 214 10.30 -16.97 -4.38
CA LYS A 214 10.98 -18.27 -4.33
C LYS A 214 12.32 -18.16 -3.60
N ARG A 215 13.12 -17.16 -3.96
CA ARG A 215 14.42 -16.90 -3.35
C ARG A 215 14.26 -16.66 -1.85
N ILE A 216 13.33 -15.82 -1.40
CA ILE A 216 13.10 -15.55 0.02
C ILE A 216 12.68 -16.83 0.78
N LYS A 217 11.77 -17.63 0.20
CA LYS A 217 11.31 -18.91 0.77
C LYS A 217 12.45 -19.90 0.98
N ALA A 218 13.40 -19.98 0.05
CA ALA A 218 14.51 -20.92 0.12
C ALA A 218 15.52 -20.62 1.24
N SER A 219 15.43 -19.45 1.89
CA SER A 219 16.33 -19.02 2.97
C SER A 219 15.63 -18.87 4.33
N ALA A 220 14.35 -19.22 4.43
CA ALA A 220 13.57 -19.15 5.66
C ALA A 220 13.48 -20.52 6.33
#